data_AF-A0A2J6TTT1-F1
#
_entry.id   AF-A0A2J6TTT1-F1
#
_cell.length_a   1.000
_cell.length_b   1.000
_cell.length_c   1.000
_cell.angle_alpha   90.00
_cell.angle_beta   90.00
_cell.angle_gamma   90.00
#
_symmetry.space_group_name_H-M   'P 1'
#
loop_
_entity.id
_entity.type
_entity.pdbx_description
1 polymer ?
#
loop_
_entity_poly.entity_id
_entity_poly.type
_entity_poly.pdbx_seq_one_letter_code
_entity_poly.pdbx_strand_id
1 'polypeptide(L)'
;MPNRFLGGPLDPNTGKVYMILNELEIQHNRIEYNPNGRLPTIYHPNADLAIWESEYLLDKYDLDHKLSYPAGTNEYYLTKQWLYFQMSGQGSCYGQACAIDRYLKDIRRVSGVLDSVLAGHKYLAGGKCAFADLAFLTWQTSIIKIIKYDQAKDSPNV
;
A
#
# COMPACT_ATOMS: atom_id res chain seq x y z
N MET A 1 -11.10 -3.76 23.33
CA MET A 1 -9.91 -2.86 23.46
C MET A 1 -9.51 -2.35 22.08
N PRO A 2 -8.94 -1.13 21.95
CA PRO A 2 -8.49 -0.61 20.66
C PRO A 2 -7.33 -1.44 20.08
N ASN A 3 -7.17 -1.42 18.75
CA ASN A 3 -6.03 -2.04 18.09
C ASN A 3 -4.73 -1.37 18.55
N ARG A 4 -3.61 -2.06 18.39
CA ARG A 4 -2.29 -1.50 18.69
C ARG A 4 -1.45 -1.51 17.42
N PHE A 5 -0.90 -0.36 17.04
CA PHE A 5 -0.15 -0.17 15.81
C PHE A 5 1.29 0.26 16.09
N LEU A 6 2.24 -0.44 15.49
CA LEU A 6 3.64 -0.05 15.43
C LEU A 6 3.96 0.42 14.00
N GLY A 7 4.06 1.73 13.82
CA GLY A 7 4.32 2.38 12.54
C GLY A 7 3.98 3.88 12.57
N GLY A 8 3.98 4.52 11.40
CA GLY A 8 3.59 5.92 11.26
C GLY A 8 3.24 6.28 9.80
N PRO A 9 2.88 7.54 9.51
CA PRO A 9 2.47 7.95 8.18
C PRO A 9 3.62 8.15 7.18
N LEU A 10 4.86 8.24 7.66
CA LEU A 10 6.00 8.70 6.86
C LEU A 10 6.73 7.60 6.09
N ASP A 11 6.80 6.39 6.66
CA ASP A 11 7.42 5.27 5.96
C ASP A 11 6.38 4.65 5.00
N PRO A 12 6.75 4.29 3.76
CA PRO A 12 5.76 3.85 2.78
C PRO A 12 4.93 2.63 3.19
N ASN A 13 5.55 1.66 3.85
CA ASN A 13 4.88 0.41 4.25
C ASN A 13 4.01 0.58 5.49
N THR A 14 4.36 1.50 6.38
CA THR A 14 3.54 1.86 7.54
C THR A 14 2.45 2.87 7.18
N GLY A 15 2.73 3.78 6.26
CA GLY A 15 1.81 4.79 5.76
C GLY A 15 0.59 4.17 5.10
N LYS A 16 0.75 3.08 4.33
CA LYS A 16 -0.40 2.36 3.73
C LYS A 16 -1.35 1.82 4.80
N VAL A 17 -0.82 1.35 5.93
CA VAL A 17 -1.63 0.86 7.06
C VAL A 17 -2.33 2.02 7.75
N TYR A 18 -1.59 3.11 7.97
CA TYR A 18 -2.12 4.32 8.57
C TYR A 18 -3.28 4.90 7.74
N MET A 19 -3.21 4.82 6.42
CA MET A 19 -4.32 5.20 5.53
C MET A 19 -5.57 4.35 5.78
N ILE A 20 -5.45 3.02 5.89
CA ILE A 20 -6.60 2.17 6.21
C ILE A 20 -7.19 2.54 7.58
N LEU A 21 -6.34 2.71 8.59
CA LEU A 21 -6.78 3.06 9.94
C LEU A 21 -7.57 4.38 9.95
N ASN A 22 -7.14 5.37 9.19
CA ASN A 22 -7.83 6.66 9.11
C ASN A 22 -9.10 6.58 8.27
N GLU A 23 -9.04 5.98 7.07
CA GLU A 23 -10.18 5.92 6.15
C GLU A 23 -11.34 5.07 6.68
N LEU A 24 -11.05 4.09 7.54
CA LEU A 24 -12.04 3.24 8.20
C LEU A 24 -12.28 3.64 9.67
N GLU A 25 -11.72 4.77 10.11
CA GLU A 25 -11.89 5.33 11.45
C GLU A 25 -11.57 4.33 12.60
N ILE A 26 -10.60 3.44 12.35
CA ILE A 26 -10.22 2.36 13.27
C ILE A 26 -9.40 2.93 14.43
N GLN A 27 -9.96 2.83 15.62
CA GLN A 27 -9.29 3.22 16.86
C GLN A 27 -8.05 2.37 17.11
N HIS A 28 -6.91 3.05 17.33
CA HIS A 28 -5.64 2.40 17.59
C HIS A 28 -4.76 3.19 18.57
N ASN A 29 -3.96 2.46 19.34
CA ASN A 29 -2.91 3.00 20.20
C ASN A 29 -1.53 2.62 19.66
N ARG A 30 -0.49 3.41 19.97
CA ARG A 30 0.89 3.06 19.62
C ARG A 30 1.44 1.98 20.56
N ILE A 31 2.26 1.07 20.04
CA ILE A 31 3.08 0.14 20.83
C ILE A 31 4.54 0.20 20.39
N GLU A 32 5.43 -0.51 21.09
CA GLU A 32 6.87 -0.63 20.78
C GLU A 32 7.28 -2.06 20.39
N TYR A 33 6.41 -3.06 20.56
CA TYR A 33 6.80 -4.46 20.41
C TYR A 33 6.32 -5.08 19.10
N ASN A 34 7.25 -5.73 18.40
CA ASN A 34 7.01 -6.52 17.20
C ASN A 34 8.00 -7.70 17.14
N PRO A 35 7.52 -8.95 17.20
CA PRO A 35 8.41 -10.12 17.18
C PRO A 35 9.13 -10.34 15.84
N ASN A 36 8.62 -9.78 14.72
CA ASN A 36 9.28 -9.83 13.41
C ASN A 36 10.36 -8.73 13.24
N GLY A 37 10.46 -7.76 14.15
CA GLY A 37 11.41 -6.65 14.06
C GLY A 37 11.24 -5.74 12.82
N ARG A 38 10.15 -5.88 12.07
CA ARG A 38 9.82 -5.12 10.84
C ARG A 38 8.45 -4.48 10.88
N LEU A 39 8.39 -3.18 10.58
CA LEU A 39 7.15 -2.44 10.47
C LEU A 39 6.48 -2.70 9.11
N PRO A 40 5.15 -2.57 8.99
CA PRO A 40 4.15 -2.33 10.03
C PRO A 40 3.82 -3.57 10.87
N THR A 41 3.30 -3.36 12.09
CA THR A 41 2.70 -4.45 12.90
C THR A 41 1.43 -3.98 13.58
N ILE A 42 0.41 -4.82 13.56
CA ILE A 42 -0.85 -4.59 14.27
C ILE A 42 -1.08 -5.71 15.26
N TYR A 43 -1.42 -5.36 16.50
CA TYR A 43 -1.95 -6.29 17.48
C TYR A 43 -3.44 -5.99 17.71
N HIS A 44 -4.27 -6.98 17.41
CA HIS A 44 -5.71 -6.95 17.65
C HIS A 44 -6.01 -7.71 18.96
N PRO A 45 -6.20 -7.00 20.09
CA PRO A 45 -6.32 -7.63 21.40
C PRO A 45 -7.55 -8.51 21.57
N ASN A 46 -8.66 -8.20 20.87
CA ASN A 46 -9.89 -8.98 21.03
C ASN A 46 -9.80 -10.35 20.35
N ALA A 47 -8.85 -10.54 19.43
CA ALA A 47 -8.57 -11.80 18.75
C ALA A 47 -7.25 -12.44 19.22
N ASP A 48 -6.57 -11.82 20.20
CA ASP A 48 -5.19 -12.14 20.60
C ASP A 48 -4.26 -12.40 19.40
N LEU A 49 -4.32 -11.50 18.41
CA LEU A 49 -3.67 -11.70 17.12
C LEU A 49 -2.65 -10.60 16.84
N ALA A 50 -1.38 -10.96 16.67
CA ALA A 50 -0.35 -10.11 16.11
C ALA A 50 -0.18 -10.42 14.61
N ILE A 51 -0.34 -9.42 13.75
CA ILE A 51 -0.31 -9.59 12.30
C ILE A 51 0.56 -8.53 11.61
N TRP A 52 1.19 -8.96 10.53
CA TRP A 52 1.96 -8.15 9.60
C TRP A 52 1.30 -8.18 8.24
N GLU A 53 1.54 -7.13 7.45
CA GLU A 53 0.79 -6.81 6.23
C GLU A 53 -0.70 -6.53 6.47
N SER A 54 -1.20 -5.48 5.82
CA SER A 54 -2.37 -4.73 6.30
C SER A 54 -3.72 -5.19 5.75
N GLU A 55 -3.75 -6.22 4.91
CA GLU A 55 -5.00 -6.68 4.28
C GLU A 55 -6.03 -7.19 5.29
N TYR A 56 -5.56 -7.72 6.44
CA TYR A 56 -6.43 -8.12 7.55
C TYR A 56 -7.37 -7.02 8.03
N LEU A 57 -6.93 -5.75 7.99
CA LEU A 57 -7.78 -4.64 8.41
C LEU A 57 -8.98 -4.46 7.48
N LEU A 58 -8.79 -4.66 6.17
CA LEU A 58 -9.89 -4.56 5.20
C LEU A 58 -10.90 -5.68 5.46
N ASP A 59 -10.41 -6.91 5.61
CA ASP A 59 -11.27 -8.08 5.84
C ASP A 59 -12.08 -7.97 7.15
N LYS A 60 -11.57 -7.25 8.16
CA LYS A 60 -12.22 -7.10 9.46
C LYS A 60 -13.07 -5.86 9.62
N TYR A 61 -12.68 -4.75 9.00
CA TYR A 61 -13.27 -3.44 9.30
C TYR A 61 -13.91 -2.78 8.07
N ASP A 62 -13.58 -3.19 6.85
CA ASP A 62 -14.16 -2.62 5.62
C ASP A 62 -15.43 -3.36 5.16
N LEU A 63 -16.40 -3.50 6.07
CA LEU A 63 -17.60 -4.32 5.85
C LEU A 63 -18.50 -3.80 4.72
N ASP A 64 -18.50 -2.49 4.50
CA ASP A 64 -19.25 -1.83 3.42
C ASP A 64 -18.44 -1.72 2.12
N HIS A 65 -17.24 -2.32 2.08
CA HIS A 65 -16.34 -2.28 0.94
C HIS A 65 -16.06 -0.84 0.48
N LYS A 66 -15.74 0.08 1.39
CA LYS A 66 -15.30 1.44 1.05
C LYS A 66 -13.97 1.42 0.31
N LEU A 67 -13.02 0.60 0.77
CA LEU A 67 -11.65 0.50 0.23
C LEU A 67 -11.37 -0.85 -0.46
N SER A 68 -12.31 -1.79 -0.42
CA SER A 68 -12.17 -3.13 -0.94
C SER A 68 -13.35 -3.51 -1.83
N TYR A 69 -13.39 -4.78 -2.23
CA TYR A 69 -14.49 -5.39 -2.96
C TYR A 69 -14.86 -6.72 -2.29
N PRO A 70 -16.10 -7.21 -2.46
CA PRO A 70 -16.51 -8.48 -1.90
C PRO A 70 -15.62 -9.64 -2.35
N ALA A 71 -15.25 -10.52 -1.42
CA ALA A 71 -14.39 -11.65 -1.73
C ALA A 71 -15.01 -12.52 -2.83
N GLY A 72 -14.19 -12.91 -3.82
CA GLY A 72 -14.60 -13.75 -4.94
C GLY A 72 -15.17 -13.01 -6.15
N THR A 73 -15.34 -11.68 -6.11
CA THR A 73 -15.68 -10.92 -7.32
C THR A 73 -14.46 -10.69 -8.20
N ASN A 74 -14.68 -10.32 -9.46
CA ASN A 74 -13.61 -9.99 -10.39
C ASN A 74 -12.77 -8.81 -9.87
N GLU A 75 -13.42 -7.79 -9.33
CA GLU A 75 -12.76 -6.60 -8.80
C GLU A 75 -11.88 -6.96 -7.59
N TYR A 76 -12.32 -7.87 -6.73
CA TYR A 76 -11.50 -8.37 -5.63
C TYR A 76 -10.20 -9.01 -6.15
N TYR A 77 -10.28 -9.90 -7.13
CA TYR A 77 -9.09 -10.54 -7.70
C TYR A 77 -8.18 -9.56 -8.42
N LEU A 78 -8.74 -8.58 -9.13
CA LEU A 78 -7.97 -7.50 -9.76
C LEU A 78 -7.27 -6.62 -8.70
N THR A 79 -7.95 -6.27 -7.61
CA THR A 79 -7.33 -5.56 -6.48
C THR A 79 -6.19 -6.37 -5.87
N LYS A 80 -6.37 -7.68 -5.64
CA LYS A 80 -5.30 -8.55 -5.14
C LYS A 80 -4.11 -8.61 -6.10
N GLN A 81 -4.34 -8.71 -7.42
CA GLN A 81 -3.27 -8.66 -8.41
C GLN A 81 -2.41 -7.40 -8.25
N TRP A 82 -3.04 -6.23 -8.11
CA TRP A 82 -2.32 -4.97 -7.90
C TRP A 82 -1.57 -4.93 -6.58
N LEU A 83 -2.16 -5.43 -5.49
CA LEU A 83 -1.48 -5.51 -4.19
C LEU A 83 -0.28 -6.46 -4.24
N TYR A 84 -0.39 -7.61 -4.92
CA TYR A 84 0.76 -8.50 -5.14
C TYR A 84 1.84 -7.82 -5.99
N PHE A 85 1.46 -7.10 -7.05
CA PHE A 85 2.40 -6.32 -7.84
C PHE A 85 3.08 -5.20 -7.03
N GLN A 86 2.35 -4.56 -6.11
CA GLN A 86 2.88 -3.57 -5.18
C GLN A 86 3.93 -4.20 -4.26
N MET A 87 3.59 -5.32 -3.61
CA MET A 87 4.46 -5.99 -2.63
C MET A 87 5.72 -6.58 -3.29
N SER A 88 5.56 -7.32 -4.40
CA SER A 88 6.68 -8.02 -5.04
C SER A 88 7.46 -7.14 -6.02
N GLY A 89 6.81 -6.16 -6.64
CA GLY A 89 7.40 -5.25 -7.60
C GLY A 89 7.89 -3.97 -6.94
N GLN A 90 6.97 -3.10 -6.56
CA GLN A 90 7.30 -1.76 -6.07
C GLN A 90 8.10 -1.79 -4.76
N GLY A 91 7.58 -2.43 -3.71
CA GLY A 91 8.21 -2.41 -2.38
C GLY A 91 9.63 -2.97 -2.37
N SER A 92 9.85 -4.07 -3.11
CA SER A 92 11.18 -4.70 -3.21
C SER A 92 12.16 -3.88 -4.06
N CYS A 93 11.74 -3.37 -5.22
CA CYS A 93 12.61 -2.61 -6.11
C CYS A 93 12.93 -1.21 -5.55
N TYR A 94 11.95 -0.53 -4.94
CA TYR A 94 12.11 0.84 -4.48
C TYR A 94 12.98 0.91 -3.23
N GLY A 95 12.82 -0.04 -2.31
CA GLY A 95 13.70 -0.15 -1.15
C GLY A 95 15.17 -0.36 -1.54
N GLN A 96 15.44 -1.07 -2.64
CA GLN A 96 16.80 -1.27 -3.15
C GLN A 96 17.30 -0.08 -3.98
N ALA A 97 16.41 0.66 -4.65
CA ALA A 97 16.76 1.85 -5.40
C ALA A 97 17.29 2.99 -4.54
N CYS A 98 16.86 3.08 -3.28
CA CYS A 98 17.46 3.99 -2.30
C CYS A 98 18.95 3.74 -2.06
N ALA A 99 19.48 2.56 -2.43
CA ALA A 99 20.87 2.19 -2.20
C ALA A 99 21.73 2.21 -3.48
N ILE A 100 21.14 1.97 -4.67
CA ILE A 100 21.90 1.81 -5.93
C ILE A 100 21.09 2.29 -7.14
N ASP A 101 21.67 3.18 -7.97
CA ASP A 101 21.08 3.74 -9.21
C ASP A 101 20.58 2.70 -10.22
N ARG A 102 21.05 1.45 -10.12
CA ARG A 102 20.66 0.31 -10.97
C ARG A 102 19.15 0.08 -11.00
N TYR A 103 18.43 0.41 -9.92
CA TYR A 103 16.99 0.17 -9.81
C TYR A 103 16.12 1.31 -10.35
N LEU A 104 16.72 2.40 -10.89
CA LEU A 104 15.97 3.43 -11.63
C LEU A 104 15.18 2.84 -12.81
N LYS A 105 15.74 1.80 -13.45
CA LYS A 105 15.05 1.07 -14.53
C LYS A 105 13.79 0.36 -14.03
N ASP A 106 13.85 -0.23 -12.84
CA ASP A 106 12.70 -0.91 -12.25
C ASP A 106 11.62 0.06 -11.79
N ILE A 107 12.01 1.22 -11.25
CA ILE A 107 11.07 2.29 -10.92
C ILE A 107 10.34 2.76 -12.18
N ARG A 108 11.08 3.09 -13.24
CA ARG A 108 10.47 3.47 -14.53
C ARG A 108 9.57 2.37 -15.08
N ARG A 109 9.96 1.11 -14.95
CA ARG A 109 9.15 -0.03 -15.39
C ARG A 109 7.84 -0.13 -14.60
N VAL A 110 7.88 -0.01 -13.28
CA VAL A 110 6.70 -0.05 -12.42
C VAL A 110 5.79 1.16 -12.70
N SER A 111 6.34 2.37 -12.73
CA SER A 111 5.57 3.58 -13.06
C SER A 111 4.97 3.51 -14.46
N GLY A 112 5.67 2.97 -15.47
CA GLY A 112 5.12 2.80 -16.81
C GLY A 112 3.95 1.81 -16.87
N VAL A 113 3.95 0.77 -16.04
CA VAL A 113 2.79 -0.13 -15.91
C VAL A 113 1.60 0.61 -15.32
N LEU A 114 1.81 1.40 -14.25
CA LEU A 114 0.75 2.23 -13.66
C LEU A 114 0.21 3.23 -14.69
N ASP A 115 1.10 3.94 -15.38
CA ASP A 115 0.76 4.96 -16.37
C ASP A 115 -0.11 4.39 -17.49
N SER A 116 0.27 3.23 -18.04
CA SER A 116 -0.47 2.59 -19.12
C SER A 116 -1.91 2.25 -18.75
N VAL A 117 -2.16 1.89 -17.49
CA VAL A 117 -3.51 1.58 -17.00
C VAL A 117 -4.26 2.86 -16.66
N LEU A 118 -3.61 3.78 -15.96
CA LEU A 118 -4.23 5.03 -15.52
C LEU A 118 -4.51 6.02 -16.67
N ALA A 119 -3.86 5.85 -17.83
CA ALA A 119 -4.17 6.57 -19.05
C ALA A 119 -5.61 6.32 -19.54
N GLY A 120 -6.16 5.13 -19.29
CA GLY A 120 -7.53 4.75 -19.68
C GLY A 120 -8.51 4.64 -18.52
N HIS A 121 -8.02 4.67 -17.28
CA HIS A 121 -8.79 4.36 -16.09
C HIS A 121 -8.47 5.33 -14.95
N LYS A 122 -9.50 5.77 -14.23
CA LYS A 122 -9.29 6.66 -13.07
C LYS A 122 -8.63 5.95 -11.88
N TYR A 123 -8.80 4.63 -11.78
CA TYR A 123 -8.34 3.80 -10.67
C TYR A 123 -7.81 2.46 -11.20
N LEU A 124 -6.96 1.79 -10.42
CA LEU A 124 -6.30 0.54 -10.81
C LEU A 124 -7.27 -0.62 -10.99
N ALA A 125 -8.35 -0.68 -10.21
CA ALA A 125 -9.33 -1.76 -10.27
C ALA A 125 -10.75 -1.31 -9.88
N GLY A 126 -11.76 -1.87 -10.55
CA GLY A 126 -13.17 -1.84 -10.16
C GLY A 126 -13.85 -0.46 -10.13
N GLY A 127 -13.23 0.58 -10.69
CA GLY A 127 -13.89 1.87 -10.95
C GLY A 127 -14.03 2.83 -9.76
N LYS A 128 -13.48 2.50 -8.59
CA LYS A 128 -13.34 3.41 -7.44
C LYS A 128 -11.93 3.33 -6.85
N CYS A 129 -11.57 4.34 -6.05
CA CYS A 129 -10.35 4.32 -5.26
C CYS A 129 -10.43 3.18 -4.24
N ALA A 130 -9.55 2.20 -4.35
CA ALA A 130 -9.44 1.08 -3.44
C ALA A 130 -8.08 1.09 -2.74
N PHE A 131 -7.90 0.19 -1.77
CA PHE A 131 -6.63 0.06 -1.07
C PHE A 131 -5.45 -0.23 -2.03
N ALA A 132 -5.70 -0.88 -3.17
CA ALA A 132 -4.69 -1.05 -4.21
C ALA A 132 -4.09 0.30 -4.64
N ASP A 133 -4.91 1.31 -4.94
CA ASP A 133 -4.44 2.64 -5.33
C ASP A 133 -3.62 3.31 -4.21
N LEU A 134 -4.14 3.27 -2.98
CA LEU A 134 -3.49 3.85 -1.81
C LEU A 134 -2.13 3.19 -1.50
N ALA A 135 -2.00 1.88 -1.74
CA ALA A 135 -0.77 1.15 -1.48
C ALA A 135 0.39 1.57 -2.40
N PHE A 136 0.12 2.02 -3.64
CA PHE A 136 1.14 2.57 -4.53
C PHE A 136 1.51 4.02 -4.18
N LEU A 137 0.54 4.80 -3.68
CA LEU A 137 0.68 6.23 -3.42
C LEU A 137 1.84 6.54 -2.45
N THR A 138 1.97 5.79 -1.37
CA THR A 138 2.98 6.06 -0.33
C THR A 138 4.40 5.87 -0.85
N TRP A 139 4.63 4.84 -1.67
CA TRP A 139 5.91 4.59 -2.31
C TRP A 139 6.20 5.57 -3.46
N GLN A 140 5.22 5.88 -4.31
CA GLN A 140 5.41 6.85 -5.40
C GLN A 140 5.77 8.24 -4.87
N THR A 141 5.03 8.74 -3.89
CA THR A 141 5.29 10.06 -3.28
C THR A 141 6.64 10.14 -2.56
N SER A 142 7.14 9.01 -2.05
CA SER A 142 8.43 8.96 -1.36
C SER A 142 9.60 8.85 -2.34
N ILE A 143 9.50 7.98 -3.35
CA ILE A 143 10.64 7.67 -4.22
C ILE A 143 11.03 8.87 -5.09
N ILE A 144 10.06 9.63 -5.60
CA ILE A 144 10.32 10.79 -6.48
C ILE A 144 11.13 11.89 -5.80
N LYS A 145 11.17 11.90 -4.45
CA LYS A 145 11.98 12.84 -3.66
C LYS A 145 13.42 12.38 -3.50
N ILE A 146 13.67 11.08 -3.68
CA ILE A 146 14.95 10.43 -3.39
C ILE A 146 15.77 10.26 -4.67
N ILE A 147 15.11 10.00 -5.80
CA ILE A 147 15.77 9.69 -7.06
C ILE A 147 15.55 10.76 -8.13
N LYS A 148 16.45 10.79 -9.13
CA LYS A 148 16.29 11.64 -10.32
C LYS A 148 15.36 10.98 -11.34
N TYR A 149 14.06 11.05 -11.08
CA TYR A 149 13.01 10.58 -11.97
C TYR A 149 11.90 11.62 -12.05
N ASP A 150 11.59 12.06 -13.27
CA ASP A 150 10.55 13.04 -13.54
C ASP A 150 9.26 12.30 -13.87
N GLN A 151 8.51 11.93 -12.83
CA GLN A 151 7.26 11.18 -12.99
C GLN A 151 6.24 11.94 -13.85
N ALA A 152 6.12 13.26 -13.66
CA ALA A 152 5.16 14.07 -14.41
C ALA A 152 5.44 14.07 -15.92
N LYS A 153 6.71 13.95 -16.31
CA LYS A 153 7.11 13.84 -17.71
C LYS A 153 7.07 12.41 -18.23
N ASP A 154 7.60 11.47 -17.47
CA ASP A 154 7.85 10.09 -17.94
C ASP A 154 6.63 9.17 -17.73
N SER A 155 5.70 9.53 -16.83
CA SER A 155 4.50 8.75 -16.46
C SER A 155 3.38 9.68 -15.96
N PRO A 156 2.84 10.55 -16.84
CA PRO A 156 1.96 11.67 -16.48
C PRO A 156 0.60 11.28 -15.88
N ASN A 157 0.16 10.02 -16.03
CA ASN A 157 -1.12 9.55 -15.51
C ASN A 157 -1.00 8.96 -14.09
N VAL A 158 0.21 8.89 -13.54
CA VAL A 158 0.54 8.32 -12.22
C VAL A 158 0.76 9.42 -11.20
#